data_AF-A0A381TJM9-F1
#
_entry.id   AF-A0A381TJM9-F1
#
_cell.length_a   1.000
_cell.length_b   1.000
_cell.length_c   1.000
_cell.angle_alpha   90.00
_cell.angle_beta   90.00
_cell.angle_gamma   90.00
#
_symmetry.space_group_name_H-M   'P 1'
#
loop_
_entity.id
_entity.type
_entity.pdbx_description
1 polymer ?
#
loop_
_entity_poly.entity_id
_entity_poly.type
_entity_poly.pdbx_seq_one_letter_code
_entity_poly.pdbx_strand_id
1 'polypeptide(L)'
;MNKNHLSYSVLSGILLGLSWPTYGLTILIFISFVPLLYLEKLIRNDSSLKIFLHAYLSFFIWNSIATWWLVYSTFFGMAFAIIVNSLLMALVFTSYSLISKKVSKK
;
A
#
# COMPACT_ATOMS: atom_id res chain seq x y z
N MET A 1 5.01 10.37 15.71
CA MET A 1 4.34 9.48 14.74
C MET A 1 3.25 8.75 15.53
N ASN A 2 1.97 9.14 15.39
CA ASN A 2 0.90 8.53 16.21
C ASN A 2 0.79 7.03 15.86
N LYS A 3 0.82 6.16 16.88
CA LYS A 3 0.69 4.70 16.76
C LYS A 3 -0.50 4.29 15.87
N ASN A 4 -1.57 5.08 15.90
CA ASN A 4 -2.82 4.82 15.19
C ASN A 4 -2.68 4.88 13.65
N HIS A 5 -1.76 5.68 13.10
CA HIS A 5 -1.58 5.75 11.63
C HIS A 5 -0.88 4.51 11.08
N LEU A 6 0.11 3.99 11.81
CA LEU A 6 0.82 2.77 11.42
C LEU A 6 -0.11 1.56 11.34
N SER A 7 -1.03 1.44 12.32
CA SER A 7 -2.01 0.36 12.34
C SER A 7 -2.94 0.39 11.11
N TYR A 8 -3.42 1.54 10.65
CA TYR A 8 -4.29 1.60 9.46
C TYR A 8 -3.56 1.17 8.18
N SER A 9 -2.29 1.55 8.05
CA SER A 9 -1.44 1.18 6.91
C SER A 9 -1.20 -0.33 6.85
N VAL A 10 -0.91 -0.95 8.00
CA VAL A 10 -0.69 -2.39 8.11
C VAL A 10 -2.00 -3.16 7.87
N LEU A 11 -3.11 -2.66 8.43
CA LEU A 11 -4.43 -3.28 8.29
C LEU A 11 -4.89 -3.26 6.82
N SER A 12 -4.67 -2.15 6.10
CA SER A 12 -4.89 -2.07 4.65
C SER A 12 -4.09 -3.11 3.87
N GLY A 13 -2.79 -3.25 4.16
CA GLY A 13 -1.90 -4.20 3.47
C GLY A 13 -2.30 -5.65 3.73
N ILE A 14 -2.72 -5.98 4.95
CA ILE A 14 -3.22 -7.31 5.31
C ILE A 14 -4.55 -7.59 4.61
N LEU A 15 -5.49 -6.64 4.59
CA LEU A 15 -6.77 -6.80 3.89
C LEU A 15 -6.58 -6.98 2.38
N LEU A 16 -5.65 -6.22 1.77
CA LEU A 16 -5.26 -6.41 0.37
C LEU A 16 -4.65 -7.79 0.15
N GLY A 17 -3.77 -8.24 1.05
CA GLY A 17 -3.19 -9.58 1.03
C GLY A 17 -4.23 -10.69 1.06
N LEU A 18 -5.23 -10.57 1.94
CA LEU A 18 -6.33 -11.54 2.10
C LEU A 18 -7.31 -11.55 0.93
N SER A 19 -7.36 -10.48 0.13
CA SER A 19 -8.24 -10.39 -1.04
C SER A 19 -7.71 -11.14 -2.28
N TRP A 20 -6.42 -11.48 -2.29
CA TRP A 20 -5.71 -12.05 -3.44
C TRP A 20 -5.45 -13.58 -3.47
N PRO A 21 -5.70 -14.41 -2.42
CA PRO A 21 -5.56 -15.86 -2.56
C PRO A 21 -6.54 -16.40 -3.60
N THR A 22 -6.31 -17.63 -4.08
CA THR A 22 -7.14 -18.31 -5.12
C THR A 22 -8.62 -18.49 -4.75
N TYR A 23 -8.99 -18.26 -3.48
CA TYR A 23 -10.38 -18.21 -2.97
C TYR A 23 -10.73 -16.85 -2.34
N GLY A 24 -9.92 -15.81 -2.60
CA GLY A 24 -10.05 -14.47 -2.05
C GLY A 24 -11.25 -13.74 -2.64
N LEU A 25 -12.05 -13.13 -1.76
CA LEU A 25 -13.14 -12.24 -2.15
C LEU A 25 -12.55 -10.97 -2.77
N THR A 26 -12.47 -10.90 -4.11
CA THR A 26 -11.95 -9.74 -4.85
C THR A 26 -12.62 -8.42 -4.45
N ILE A 27 -13.86 -8.48 -3.96
CA ILE A 27 -14.60 -7.31 -3.46
C ILE A 27 -13.91 -6.64 -2.25
N LEU A 28 -13.14 -7.40 -1.46
CA LEU A 28 -12.41 -6.86 -0.32
C LEU A 28 -11.35 -5.85 -0.73
N ILE A 29 -10.82 -5.90 -1.96
CA ILE A 29 -9.83 -4.94 -2.46
C ILE A 29 -10.33 -3.50 -2.27
N PHE A 30 -11.59 -3.23 -2.62
CA PHE A 30 -12.19 -1.91 -2.48
C PHE A 30 -12.26 -1.45 -1.01
N ILE A 31 -12.61 -2.36 -0.10
CA ILE A 31 -12.66 -2.10 1.35
C ILE A 31 -11.25 -1.88 1.90
N SER A 32 -10.26 -2.59 1.37
CA SER A 32 -8.86 -2.51 1.79
C SER A 32 -8.24 -1.15 1.50
N PHE A 33 -8.68 -0.46 0.43
CA PHE A 33 -8.23 0.88 0.09
C PHE A 33 -8.80 1.98 1.01
N VAL A 34 -9.95 1.75 1.67
CA VAL A 34 -10.58 2.73 2.57
C VAL A 34 -9.64 3.21 3.69
N PRO A 35 -9.01 2.34 4.50
CA PRO A 35 -8.09 2.77 5.55
C PRO A 35 -6.84 3.49 5.00
N LEU A 36 -6.37 3.11 3.81
CA LEU A 36 -5.22 3.77 3.17
C LEU A 36 -5.55 5.19 2.71
N LEU A 37 -6.71 5.38 2.08
CA LEU A 37 -7.21 6.68 1.64
C LEU A 37 -7.56 7.58 2.84
N TYR A 38 -8.10 7.01 3.92
CA TYR A 38 -8.37 7.76 5.15
C TYR A 38 -7.07 8.27 5.80
N LEU A 39 -6.04 7.43 5.83
CA LEU A 39 -4.71 7.81 6.30
C LEU A 39 -4.09 8.90 5.42
N GLU A 40 -4.22 8.78 4.09
CA GLU A 40 -3.80 9.82 3.14
C GLU A 40 -4.43 11.16 3.50
N LYS A 41 -5.76 11.21 3.66
CA LYS A 41 -6.49 12.45 3.99
C LYS A 41 -6.02 13.08 5.30
N LEU A 42 -5.69 12.29 6.32
CA LEU A 42 -5.21 12.78 7.62
C LEU A 42 -3.79 13.37 7.54
N ILE A 43 -2.88 12.71 6.82
CA ILE A 43 -1.45 13.06 6.77
C ILE A 43 -1.13 13.95 5.55
N ARG A 44 -2.13 14.23 4.71
CA ARG A 44 -2.04 15.05 3.50
C ARG A 44 -1.39 16.41 3.76
N ASN A 45 -1.67 17.06 4.88
CA ASN A 45 -1.09 18.38 5.15
C ASN A 45 0.27 18.33 5.85
N ASP A 46 0.65 17.20 6.43
CA ASP A 46 1.90 17.06 7.20
C ASP A 46 3.12 16.82 6.32
N SER A 47 3.12 15.74 5.53
CA SER A 47 4.29 15.35 4.75
C SER A 47 3.96 14.32 3.68
N SER A 48 4.37 14.59 2.43
CA SER A 48 4.28 13.62 1.33
C SER A 48 5.19 12.39 1.56
N LEU A 49 6.33 12.56 2.22
CA LEU A 49 7.24 11.44 2.54
C LEU A 49 6.62 10.42 3.49
N LYS A 50 5.85 10.88 4.48
CA LYS A 50 5.13 9.97 5.39
C LYS A 50 4.08 9.14 4.65
N ILE A 51 3.37 9.76 3.69
CA ILE A 51 2.37 9.08 2.86
C ILE A 51 3.03 8.02 1.98
N PHE A 52 4.18 8.35 1.37
CA PHE A 52 4.96 7.38 0.59
C PHE A 52 5.38 6.18 1.45
N LEU A 53 5.90 6.41 2.66
CA LEU A 53 6.31 5.33 3.56
C LEU A 53 5.16 4.43 3.98
N HIS A 54 3.99 5.00 4.31
CA HIS A 54 2.81 4.21 4.66
C HIS A 54 2.27 3.41 3.46
N ALA A 55 2.16 4.05 2.29
CA ALA A 55 1.74 3.37 1.07
C ALA A 55 2.69 2.24 0.70
N TYR A 56 4.01 2.48 0.76
CA TYR A 56 5.03 1.47 0.52
C TYR A 56 4.89 0.28 1.46
N LEU A 57 4.69 0.52 2.76
CA LEU A 57 4.51 -0.55 3.74
C LEU A 57 3.27 -1.43 3.41
N SER A 58 2.15 -0.80 3.06
CA SER A 58 0.92 -1.51 2.71
C SER A 58 1.10 -2.38 1.45
N PHE A 59 1.67 -1.81 0.39
CA PHE A 59 1.91 -2.54 -0.86
C PHE A 59 3.00 -3.60 -0.73
N PHE A 60 3.98 -3.42 0.14
CA PHE A 60 5.00 -4.43 0.42
C PHE A 60 4.41 -5.66 1.12
N ILE A 61 3.51 -5.45 2.10
CA ILE A 61 2.77 -6.54 2.75
C ILE A 61 1.91 -7.27 1.72
N TRP A 62 1.15 -6.52 0.90
CA TRP A 62 0.33 -7.11 -0.14
C TRP A 62 1.14 -7.93 -1.15
N ASN A 63 2.27 -7.40 -1.65
CA ASN A 63 3.15 -8.14 -2.57
C ASN A 63 3.71 -9.40 -1.92
N SER A 64 4.15 -9.33 -0.67
CA SER A 64 4.67 -10.50 0.04
C SER A 64 3.65 -11.64 0.11
N ILE A 65 2.37 -11.31 0.26
CA ILE A 65 1.28 -12.30 0.31
C ILE A 65 0.90 -12.78 -1.10
N ALA A 66 0.73 -11.85 -2.04
CA ALA A 66 0.30 -12.12 -3.41
C ALA A 66 1.33 -12.90 -4.24
N THR A 67 2.63 -12.66 -3.99
CA THR A 67 3.73 -13.24 -4.76
C THR A 67 4.57 -14.22 -3.93
N TRP A 68 4.04 -14.76 -2.83
CA TRP A 68 4.74 -15.79 -2.03
C TRP A 68 5.16 -17.01 -2.88
N TRP A 69 4.33 -17.39 -3.86
CA TRP A 69 4.60 -18.48 -4.80
C TRP A 69 5.86 -18.28 -5.68
N LEU A 70 6.41 -17.07 -5.80
CA LEU A 70 7.64 -16.82 -6.54
C LEU A 70 8.91 -17.35 -5.82
N VAL A 71 8.81 -17.71 -4.53
CA VAL A 71 9.88 -18.39 -3.78
C VAL A 71 10.38 -19.63 -4.52
N TYR A 72 9.49 -20.35 -5.22
CA TYR A 72 9.82 -21.60 -5.91
C TYR A 72 10.71 -21.41 -7.15
N SER A 73 10.90 -20.17 -7.64
CA SER A 73 11.76 -19.90 -8.81
C SER A 73 13.17 -19.47 -8.41
N THR A 74 13.32 -18.26 -7.84
CA THR A 74 14.60 -17.76 -7.31
C THR A 74 14.33 -16.76 -6.20
N PHE A 75 15.01 -16.91 -5.05
CA PHE A 75 14.83 -16.02 -3.90
C PHE A 75 15.17 -14.56 -4.25
N PHE A 76 16.22 -14.34 -5.04
CA PHE A 76 16.63 -13.00 -5.46
C PHE A 76 15.61 -12.35 -6.40
N GLY A 77 15.07 -13.09 -7.37
CA GLY A 77 14.04 -12.60 -8.28
C GLY A 77 12.77 -12.21 -7.54
N MET A 78 12.35 -13.03 -6.56
CA MET A 78 11.21 -12.73 -5.69
C MET A 78 11.43 -11.43 -4.89
N ALA A 79 12.57 -11.30 -4.22
CA ALA A 79 12.87 -10.11 -3.42
C ALA A 79 12.88 -8.84 -4.28
N PHE A 80 13.52 -8.90 -5.45
CA PHE A 80 13.56 -7.77 -6.37
C PHE A 80 12.16 -7.41 -6.90
N ALA A 81 11.35 -8.40 -7.28
CA ALA A 81 9.99 -8.19 -7.75
C ALA A 81 9.11 -7.52 -6.68
N ILE A 82 9.15 -8.00 -5.44
CA ILE A 82 8.37 -7.43 -4.33
C ILE A 82 8.79 -5.98 -4.06
N ILE A 83 10.10 -5.70 -3.99
CA ILE A 83 10.62 -4.36 -3.69
C ILE A 83 10.27 -3.39 -4.82
N VAL A 84 10.55 -3.74 -6.07
CA VAL A 84 10.33 -2.83 -7.20
C VAL A 84 8.83 -2.60 -7.43
N ASN A 85 8.00 -3.65 -7.34
CA ASN A 85 6.57 -3.51 -7.55
C ASN A 85 5.90 -2.69 -6.44
N SER A 86 6.25 -2.94 -5.17
CA SER A 86 5.75 -2.12 -4.06
C SER A 86 6.20 -0.67 -4.14
N LEU A 87 7.44 -0.41 -4.60
CA LEU A 87 7.96 0.93 -4.83
C LEU A 87 7.17 1.66 -5.93
N LEU A 88 6.94 1.01 -7.07
CA LEU A 88 6.22 1.58 -8.19
C LEU A 88 4.78 1.95 -7.80
N MET A 89 4.09 1.07 -7.06
CA MET A 89 2.73 1.36 -6.59
C MET A 89 2.69 2.46 -5.52
N ALA A 90 3.69 2.51 -4.62
CA ALA A 90 3.82 3.59 -3.65
C ALA A 90 4.06 4.94 -4.33
N LEU A 91 4.85 4.97 -5.42
CA LEU A 91 5.06 6.17 -6.22
C LEU A 91 3.76 6.66 -6.87
N VAL A 92 2.98 5.76 -7.48
CA VAL A 92 1.68 6.09 -8.07
C VAL A 92 0.75 6.66 -7.00
N PHE A 93 0.64 6.01 -5.85
CA PHE A 93 -0.23 6.50 -4.76
C PHE A 93 0.24 7.85 -4.20
N THR A 94 1.55 8.07 -4.12
CA THR A 94 2.11 9.35 -3.67
C THR A 94 1.84 10.46 -4.69
N SER A 95 1.94 10.17 -5.99
CA SER A 95 1.59 11.12 -7.05
C SER A 95 0.12 11.55 -6.96
N TYR A 96 -0.79 10.61 -6.66
CA TYR A 96 -2.20 10.90 -6.38
C TYR A 96 -2.35 11.87 -5.20
N SER A 97 -1.65 11.64 -4.08
CA SER A 97 -1.71 12.53 -2.92
C SER A 97 -1.18 13.95 -3.25
N LEU A 98 -0.13 14.05 -4.06
CA LEU A 98 0.40 15.34 -4.52
C LEU A 98 -0.61 16.11 -5.38
N ILE A 99 -1.32 15.41 -6.27
CA ILE A 99 -2.36 16.02 -7.11
C ILE A 99 -3.56 16.42 -6.24
N SER A 100 -4.02 15.54 -5.36
CA SER A 100 -5.12 15.79 -4.41
C SER A 100 -4.85 17.01 -3.52
N LYS A 101 -3.61 17.20 -3.06
CA LYS A 101 -3.18 18.43 -2.35
C LYS A 101 -3.36 19.69 -3.19
N LYS A 102 -2.94 19.66 -4.46
CA LYS A 102 -3.01 20.84 -5.35
C LYS A 102 -4.44 21.19 -5.71
N VAL A 103 -5.29 20.18 -5.95
CA VAL A 103 -6.71 20.37 -6.29
C VAL A 103 -7.49 20.90 -5.09
N SER A 104 -7.28 20.36 -3.89
CA SER A 104 -7.99 20.77 -2.68
C SER A 104 -7.62 22.18 -2.16
N LYS A 105 -6.54 22.78 -2.68
CA LYS A 105 -6.10 24.14 -2.34
C LYS A 105 -6.69 25.20 -3.27
N LYS A 106 -7.47 24.78 -4.26
CA LYS A 106 -8.16 25.61 -5.24
C LYS A 106 -9.63 25.71 -4.87
#